data_AF-A0A932WV49-F1
#
_entry.id   AF-A0A932WV49-F1
#
_cell.length_a   1.000
_cell.length_b   1.000
_cell.length_c   1.000
_cell.angle_alpha   90.00
_cell.angle_beta   90.00
_cell.angle_gamma   90.00
#
_symmetry.space_group_name_H-M   'P 1'
#
loop_
_entity.id
_entity.type
_entity.pdbx_description
1 polymer ?
#
loop_
_entity_poly.entity_id
_entity_poly.type
_entity_poly.pdbx_seq_one_letter_code
_entity_poly.pdbx_strand_id
1 'polypeptide(L)'
;MKIIFVIFALAMSAFTANLTEQITKLTNLTANNKEATINLGNLKIGQSGIVINNDLQGKQVILCYATVISSDNNNSIIKFDFREIIEQSAIPKTKLLPKNGDTFIINHLYKNSMIIAPNFKAITKIKQLYSNFNFLDIDLFGAYLKINNTPAPKKEDIVTFAHLNDLGSIFLVENKNLHILDAISLTKIETIPFEIDDNTTISPFQTNVED
;
A
#
# COMPACT_ATOMS: atom_id res chain seq x y z
N MET A 1 -24.32 12.80 25.20
CA MET A 1 -22.96 12.20 25.12
C MET A 1 -22.91 10.82 24.46
N LYS A 2 -23.82 9.87 24.77
CA LYS A 2 -23.78 8.50 24.18
C LYS A 2 -23.98 8.46 22.65
N ILE A 3 -24.88 9.28 22.09
CA ILE A 3 -25.17 9.28 20.63
C ILE A 3 -24.02 9.86 19.80
N ILE A 4 -23.35 10.91 20.29
CA ILE A 4 -22.18 11.51 19.60
C ILE A 4 -20.99 10.53 19.55
N PHE A 5 -20.79 9.76 20.62
CA PHE A 5 -19.72 8.76 20.69
C PHE A 5 -19.95 7.59 19.70
N VAL A 6 -21.21 7.20 19.49
CA VAL A 6 -21.59 6.14 18.53
C VAL A 6 -21.38 6.58 17.08
N ILE A 7 -21.68 7.85 16.74
CA ILE A 7 -21.45 8.39 15.38
C ILE A 7 -19.95 8.48 15.07
N PHE A 8 -19.12 8.87 16.04
CA PHE A 8 -17.66 8.95 15.85
C PHE A 8 -17.01 7.56 15.69
N ALA A 9 -17.46 6.56 16.47
CA ALA A 9 -16.97 5.18 16.34
C ALA A 9 -17.36 4.55 14.99
N LEU A 10 -18.54 4.87 14.45
CA LEU A 10 -18.98 4.37 13.13
C LEU A 10 -18.11 4.95 12.00
N ALA A 11 -17.77 6.24 12.07
CA ALA A 11 -16.91 6.88 11.07
C ALA A 11 -15.51 6.24 11.04
N MET A 12 -14.90 6.00 12.22
CA MET A 12 -13.60 5.32 12.29
C MET A 12 -13.64 3.90 11.72
N SER A 13 -14.73 3.15 11.93
CA SER A 13 -14.87 1.79 11.38
C SER A 13 -14.93 1.77 9.84
N ALA A 14 -15.60 2.76 9.23
CA ALA A 14 -15.67 2.89 7.79
C ALA A 14 -14.31 3.23 7.16
N PHE A 15 -13.48 4.02 7.87
CA PHE A 15 -12.11 4.34 7.46
C PHE A 15 -11.22 3.10 7.44
N THR A 16 -11.36 2.18 8.39
CA THR A 16 -10.54 0.95 8.41
C THR A 16 -10.88 -0.04 7.28
N ALA A 17 -12.13 -0.04 6.79
CA ALA A 17 -12.62 -1.02 5.82
C ALA A 17 -11.95 -0.92 4.44
N ASN A 18 -11.48 0.27 4.05
CA ASN A 18 -10.81 0.47 2.75
C ASN A 18 -9.35 0.01 2.74
N LEU A 19 -8.74 -0.17 3.92
CA LEU A 19 -7.33 -0.53 4.09
C LEU A 19 -7.12 -1.99 4.49
N THR A 20 -8.20 -2.73 4.77
CA THR A 20 -8.13 -4.16 5.04
C THR A 20 -7.94 -4.97 3.78
N GLU A 21 -7.19 -6.06 3.89
CA GLU A 21 -7.04 -7.05 2.83
C GLU A 21 -8.40 -7.64 2.46
N GLN A 22 -8.67 -7.76 1.16
CA GLN A 22 -9.86 -8.43 0.64
C GLN A 22 -9.45 -9.46 -0.39
N ILE A 23 -10.21 -10.54 -0.48
CA ILE A 23 -9.88 -11.70 -1.31
C ILE A 23 -11.01 -11.91 -2.31
N THR A 24 -10.66 -12.01 -3.59
CA THR A 24 -11.60 -12.31 -4.66
C THR A 24 -10.98 -13.23 -5.70
N LYS A 25 -11.77 -13.69 -6.66
CA LYS A 25 -11.32 -14.57 -7.75
C LYS A 25 -11.32 -13.84 -9.08
N LEU A 26 -10.37 -14.20 -9.94
CA LEU A 26 -10.35 -13.76 -11.32
C LEU A 26 -11.44 -14.46 -12.11
N THR A 27 -12.30 -13.71 -12.79
CA THR A 27 -13.46 -14.27 -13.51
C THR A 27 -13.32 -14.19 -15.03
N ASN A 28 -12.77 -13.09 -15.55
CA ASN A 28 -12.68 -12.85 -16.98
C ASN A 28 -11.33 -12.26 -17.36
N LEU A 29 -10.37 -13.11 -17.75
CA LEU A 29 -9.09 -12.67 -18.30
C LEU A 29 -9.22 -12.22 -19.75
N THR A 30 -8.55 -11.12 -20.08
CA THR A 30 -8.42 -10.65 -21.47
C THR A 30 -7.54 -11.59 -22.29
N ALA A 31 -7.76 -11.65 -23.60
CA ALA A 31 -7.05 -12.57 -24.51
C ALA A 31 -5.51 -12.37 -24.53
N ASN A 32 -5.02 -11.23 -24.05
CA ASN A 32 -3.60 -10.92 -23.94
C ASN A 32 -3.01 -11.20 -22.55
N ASN A 33 -3.79 -11.75 -21.61
CA ASN A 33 -3.42 -12.01 -20.22
C ASN A 33 -2.79 -10.79 -19.51
N LYS A 34 -3.25 -9.57 -19.84
CA LYS A 34 -2.78 -8.34 -19.19
C LYS A 34 -3.77 -7.78 -18.18
N GLU A 35 -5.03 -8.18 -18.29
CA GLU A 35 -6.12 -7.65 -17.48
C GLU A 35 -7.08 -8.76 -17.08
N ALA A 36 -7.78 -8.56 -15.98
CA ALA A 36 -8.85 -9.43 -15.55
C ALA A 36 -9.99 -8.65 -14.88
N THR A 37 -11.18 -9.21 -14.94
CA THR A 37 -12.31 -8.77 -14.12
C THR A 37 -12.34 -9.50 -12.79
N ILE A 38 -12.68 -8.76 -11.74
CA ILE A 38 -12.97 -9.27 -10.40
C ILE A 38 -14.38 -8.86 -9.98
N ASN A 39 -15.08 -9.74 -9.28
CA ASN A 39 -16.42 -9.49 -8.77
C ASN A 39 -16.36 -8.75 -7.42
N LEU A 40 -15.67 -7.61 -7.42
CA LEU A 40 -15.53 -6.73 -6.28
C LEU A 40 -15.60 -5.30 -6.80
N GLY A 41 -16.60 -4.54 -6.36
CA GLY A 41 -16.82 -3.16 -6.77
C GLY A 41 -16.44 -2.14 -5.72
N ASN A 42 -16.67 -0.87 -6.03
CA ASN A 42 -16.37 0.30 -5.19
C ASN A 42 -14.90 0.41 -4.76
N LEU A 43 -13.99 -0.13 -5.58
CA LEU A 43 -12.55 -0.04 -5.35
C LEU A 43 -12.02 1.30 -5.85
N LYS A 44 -11.00 1.82 -5.16
CA LYS A 44 -10.28 3.01 -5.61
C LYS A 44 -9.35 2.62 -6.76
N ILE A 45 -9.44 3.37 -7.84
CA ILE A 45 -8.49 3.26 -8.96
C ILE A 45 -7.09 3.49 -8.40
N GLY A 46 -6.16 2.59 -8.72
CA GLY A 46 -4.79 2.60 -8.22
C GLY A 46 -4.53 1.71 -7.00
N GLN A 47 -5.55 1.11 -6.36
CA GLN A 47 -5.30 0.07 -5.35
C GLN A 47 -4.58 -1.11 -5.97
N SER A 48 -3.55 -1.59 -5.29
CA SER A 48 -2.75 -2.73 -5.72
C SER A 48 -2.95 -3.95 -4.84
N GLY A 49 -2.47 -5.08 -5.33
CA GLY A 49 -2.51 -6.36 -4.67
C GLY A 49 -1.69 -7.39 -5.40
N ILE A 50 -1.86 -8.65 -5.00
CA ILE A 50 -1.15 -9.79 -5.59
C ILE A 50 -2.11 -10.82 -6.15
N VAL A 51 -1.68 -11.49 -7.22
CA VAL A 51 -2.38 -12.63 -7.80
C VAL A 51 -1.70 -13.92 -7.36
N ILE A 52 -2.47 -14.87 -6.85
CA ILE A 52 -2.02 -16.15 -6.32
C ILE A 52 -2.65 -17.29 -7.12
N ASN A 53 -1.81 -18.21 -7.57
CA ASN A 53 -2.27 -19.49 -8.07
C ASN A 53 -2.44 -20.50 -6.92
N ASN A 54 -3.62 -21.13 -6.87
CA ASN A 54 -3.97 -22.11 -5.84
C ASN A 54 -3.87 -23.58 -6.30
N ASP A 55 -3.47 -23.84 -7.55
CA ASP A 55 -3.63 -25.15 -8.17
C ASP A 55 -2.44 -26.08 -8.00
N LEU A 56 -1.45 -25.70 -7.19
CA LEU A 56 -0.22 -26.46 -6.97
C LEU A 56 -0.36 -27.47 -5.83
N GLN A 57 -1.34 -28.38 -5.90
CA GLN A 57 -1.53 -29.49 -4.94
C GLN A 57 -1.47 -29.03 -3.46
N GLY A 58 -2.18 -27.96 -3.12
CA GLY A 58 -2.21 -27.37 -1.78
C GLY A 58 -1.09 -26.36 -1.50
N LYS A 59 -0.23 -26.06 -2.49
CA LYS A 59 0.73 -24.95 -2.44
C LYS A 59 0.15 -23.73 -3.17
N GLN A 60 0.55 -22.56 -2.70
CA GLN A 60 0.20 -21.27 -3.29
C GLN A 60 1.47 -20.58 -3.75
N VAL A 61 1.40 -19.93 -4.92
CA VAL A 61 2.51 -19.15 -5.48
C VAL A 61 1.98 -17.81 -5.96
N ILE A 62 2.67 -16.74 -5.58
CA ILE A 62 2.42 -15.40 -6.09
C ILE A 62 2.89 -15.35 -7.55
N LEU A 63 2.00 -14.97 -8.45
CA LEU A 63 2.26 -14.90 -9.89
C LEU A 63 2.73 -13.51 -10.32
N CYS A 64 2.03 -12.48 -9.88
CA CYS A 64 2.30 -11.09 -10.24
C CYS A 64 1.59 -10.12 -9.28
N TYR A 65 1.98 -8.85 -9.36
CA TYR A 65 1.19 -7.76 -8.80
C TYR A 65 0.06 -7.39 -9.75
N ALA A 66 -0.99 -6.77 -9.23
CA ALA A 66 -2.04 -6.20 -10.06
C ALA A 66 -2.58 -4.91 -9.45
N THR A 67 -3.01 -4.00 -10.32
CA THR A 67 -3.54 -2.69 -9.92
C THR A 67 -4.93 -2.48 -10.51
N VAL A 68 -5.85 -1.93 -9.72
CA VAL A 68 -7.20 -1.56 -10.17
C VAL A 68 -7.13 -0.40 -11.15
N ILE A 69 -7.64 -0.59 -12.36
CA ILE A 69 -7.68 0.45 -13.41
C ILE A 69 -9.09 1.02 -13.62
N SER A 70 -10.12 0.27 -13.23
CA SER A 70 -11.52 0.70 -13.29
C SER A 70 -12.33 -0.07 -12.25
N SER A 71 -13.33 0.58 -11.67
CA SER A 71 -14.28 -0.03 -10.73
C SER A 71 -15.68 0.51 -11.00
N ASP A 72 -16.65 -0.39 -11.03
CA ASP A 72 -18.07 -0.10 -10.93
C ASP A 72 -18.60 -0.53 -9.55
N ASN A 73 -19.92 -0.51 -9.33
CA ASN A 73 -20.54 -0.85 -8.05
C ASN A 73 -20.37 -2.32 -7.65
N ASN A 74 -20.18 -3.23 -8.61
CA ASN A 74 -20.20 -4.68 -8.44
C ASN A 74 -18.89 -5.35 -8.87
N ASN A 75 -18.22 -4.82 -9.89
CA ASN A 75 -17.04 -5.38 -10.52
C ASN A 75 -15.93 -4.34 -10.68
N SER A 76 -14.71 -4.84 -10.80
CA SER A 76 -13.54 -4.03 -11.11
C SER A 76 -12.69 -4.70 -12.16
N ILE A 77 -11.95 -3.89 -12.92
CA ILE A 77 -10.94 -4.34 -13.87
C ILE A 77 -9.58 -4.08 -13.26
N ILE A 78 -8.76 -5.11 -13.21
CA ILE A 78 -7.38 -5.05 -12.74
C ILE A 78 -6.42 -5.27 -13.90
N LYS A 79 -5.27 -4.62 -13.84
CA LYS A 79 -4.16 -4.76 -14.77
C LYS A 79 -3.00 -5.46 -14.08
N PHE A 80 -2.47 -6.50 -14.71
CA PHE A 80 -1.33 -7.25 -14.18
C PHE A 80 -0.02 -6.50 -14.42
N ASP A 81 0.87 -6.65 -13.45
CA ASP A 81 2.23 -6.13 -13.44
C ASP A 81 3.20 -7.26 -13.10
N PHE A 82 3.99 -7.67 -14.11
CA PHE A 82 4.91 -8.79 -14.06
C PHE A 82 6.33 -8.39 -13.64
N ARG A 83 6.47 -7.31 -12.85
CA ARG A 83 7.72 -7.00 -12.16
C ARG A 83 8.18 -8.16 -11.27
N GLU A 84 9.47 -8.22 -11.01
CA GLU A 84 10.05 -9.29 -10.19
C GLU A 84 9.54 -9.18 -8.74
N ILE A 85 8.82 -10.20 -8.27
CA ILE A 85 8.30 -10.26 -6.90
C ILE A 85 9.44 -10.45 -5.89
N ILE A 86 10.53 -11.09 -6.31
CA ILE A 86 11.70 -11.36 -5.47
C ILE A 86 12.95 -11.07 -6.29
N GLU A 87 13.80 -10.16 -5.80
CA GLU A 87 15.06 -9.78 -6.48
C GLU A 87 16.16 -10.85 -6.35
N GLN A 88 16.00 -11.81 -5.43
CA GLN A 88 16.98 -12.87 -5.19
C GLN A 88 17.07 -13.86 -6.36
N SER A 89 18.21 -13.87 -7.05
CA SER A 89 18.49 -14.74 -8.20
C SER A 89 18.59 -16.22 -7.85
N ALA A 90 18.89 -16.55 -6.59
CA ALA A 90 18.97 -17.92 -6.10
C ALA A 90 17.61 -18.61 -5.94
N ILE A 91 16.50 -17.86 -5.96
CA ILE A 91 15.16 -18.40 -5.79
C ILE A 91 14.55 -18.74 -7.16
N PRO A 92 13.95 -19.93 -7.33
CA PRO A 92 13.33 -20.31 -8.59
C PRO A 92 12.17 -19.36 -8.95
N LYS A 93 12.19 -18.84 -10.17
CA LYS A 93 11.13 -18.01 -10.73
C LYS A 93 10.06 -18.90 -11.40
N THR A 94 8.79 -18.59 -11.17
CA THR A 94 7.69 -19.26 -11.85
C THR A 94 7.47 -18.68 -13.25
N LYS A 95 7.09 -19.53 -14.21
CA LYS A 95 6.65 -19.11 -15.57
C LYS A 95 5.13 -19.19 -15.72
N LEU A 96 4.41 -19.46 -14.62
CA LEU A 96 2.96 -19.53 -14.64
C LEU A 96 2.38 -18.14 -14.88
N LEU A 97 1.34 -18.10 -15.73
CA LEU A 97 0.57 -16.89 -15.98
C LEU A 97 -0.76 -16.96 -15.24
N PRO A 98 -1.33 -15.81 -14.86
CA PRO A 98 -2.67 -15.75 -14.27
C PRO A 98 -3.70 -16.46 -15.14
N LYS A 99 -4.68 -17.10 -14.49
CA LYS A 99 -5.81 -17.76 -15.14
C LYS A 99 -7.11 -17.56 -14.37
N ASN A 100 -8.24 -17.81 -15.03
CA ASN A 100 -9.56 -17.74 -14.39
C ASN A 100 -9.60 -18.70 -13.20
N GLY A 101 -10.13 -18.22 -12.07
CA GLY A 101 -10.17 -18.96 -10.81
C GLY A 101 -8.99 -18.73 -9.88
N ASP A 102 -7.90 -18.11 -10.34
CA ASP A 102 -6.83 -17.65 -9.45
C ASP A 102 -7.36 -16.60 -8.46
N THR A 103 -6.66 -16.46 -7.33
CA THR A 103 -7.05 -15.54 -6.26
C THR A 103 -6.35 -14.21 -6.43
N PHE A 104 -7.11 -13.12 -6.34
CA PHE A 104 -6.58 -11.79 -6.18
C PHE A 104 -6.75 -11.34 -4.72
N ILE A 105 -5.64 -10.98 -4.08
CA ILE A 105 -5.63 -10.38 -2.74
C ILE A 105 -5.33 -8.90 -2.92
N ILE A 106 -6.36 -8.07 -2.74
CA ILE A 106 -6.22 -6.60 -2.77
C ILE A 106 -5.78 -6.08 -1.41
N ASN A 107 -5.10 -4.93 -1.41
CA ASN A 107 -4.52 -4.29 -0.22
C ASN A 107 -3.47 -5.17 0.48
N HIS A 108 -2.80 -6.04 -0.28
CA HIS A 108 -1.78 -6.92 0.26
C HIS A 108 -0.66 -6.12 0.92
N LEU A 109 -0.28 -6.51 2.14
CA LEU A 109 0.75 -5.85 2.95
C LEU A 109 0.44 -4.39 3.30
N TYR A 110 -0.80 -3.92 3.16
CA TYR A 110 -1.14 -2.53 3.52
C TYR A 110 -0.87 -2.19 4.98
N LYS A 111 -0.84 -3.20 5.86
CA LYS A 111 -0.46 -3.04 7.26
C LYS A 111 1.03 -2.82 7.48
N ASN A 112 1.88 -3.19 6.51
CA ASN A 112 3.29 -2.86 6.50
C ASN A 112 3.46 -1.53 5.77
N SER A 113 3.79 -0.50 6.53
CA SER A 113 3.73 0.88 6.04
C SER A 113 4.93 1.70 6.45
N MET A 114 5.12 2.83 5.80
CA MET A 114 6.07 3.86 6.22
C MET A 114 5.32 5.18 6.43
N ILE A 115 5.80 5.99 7.39
CA ILE A 115 5.24 7.32 7.68
C ILE A 115 6.24 8.39 7.24
N ILE A 116 5.79 9.32 6.41
CA ILE A 116 6.49 10.55 6.05
C ILE A 116 5.68 11.71 6.62
N ALA A 117 6.21 12.37 7.65
CA ALA A 117 5.50 13.43 8.35
C ALA A 117 6.45 14.54 8.83
N PRO A 118 5.94 15.77 9.07
CA PRO A 118 6.78 16.95 9.28
C PRO A 118 7.44 17.01 10.67
N ASN A 119 6.97 16.25 11.66
CA ASN A 119 7.51 16.24 13.01
C ASN A 119 7.18 14.96 13.78
N PHE A 120 7.89 14.74 14.89
CA PHE A 120 7.72 13.54 15.73
C PHE A 120 6.32 13.40 16.34
N LYS A 121 5.66 14.53 16.67
CA LYS A 121 4.29 14.54 17.21
C LYS A 121 3.30 13.97 16.19
N ALA A 122 3.47 14.31 14.91
CA ALA A 122 2.71 13.76 13.80
C ALA A 122 2.86 12.23 13.71
N ILE A 123 4.10 11.75 13.71
CA ILE A 123 4.42 10.33 13.59
C ILE A 123 3.82 9.55 14.76
N THR A 124 4.01 10.04 15.98
CA THR A 124 3.47 9.41 17.20
C THR A 124 1.95 9.33 17.17
N LYS A 125 1.28 10.41 16.76
CA LYS A 125 -0.19 10.45 16.65
C LYS A 125 -0.70 9.45 15.60
N ILE A 126 -0.04 9.33 14.45
CA ILE A 126 -0.39 8.33 13.41
C ILE A 126 -0.20 6.91 13.96
N LYS A 127 0.95 6.62 14.58
CA LYS A 127 1.21 5.30 15.21
C LYS A 127 0.15 4.93 16.25
N GLN A 128 -0.37 5.90 17.00
CA GLN A 128 -1.46 5.68 17.95
C GLN A 128 -2.81 5.41 17.25
N LEU A 129 -3.16 6.19 16.23
CA LEU A 129 -4.41 6.03 15.47
C LEU A 129 -4.45 4.71 14.70
N TYR A 130 -3.31 4.24 14.20
CA TYR A 130 -3.14 3.04 13.40
C TYR A 130 -2.29 2.00 14.14
N SER A 131 -2.61 1.73 15.41
CA SER A 131 -1.83 0.82 16.26
C SER A 131 -1.75 -0.64 15.76
N ASN A 132 -2.62 -1.02 14.82
CA ASN A 132 -2.63 -2.32 14.16
C ASN A 132 -1.75 -2.40 12.90
N PHE A 133 -1.06 -1.31 12.54
CA PHE A 133 -0.11 -1.24 11.43
C PHE A 133 1.33 -1.40 11.95
N ASN A 134 2.15 -2.06 11.16
CA ASN A 134 3.58 -2.14 11.35
C ASN A 134 4.25 -1.01 10.55
N PHE A 135 4.81 -0.04 11.26
CA PHE A 135 5.46 1.11 10.64
C PHE A 135 6.98 0.92 10.61
N LEU A 136 7.53 0.83 9.40
CA LEU A 136 8.96 0.88 9.17
C LEU A 136 9.50 2.25 9.55
N ASP A 137 10.70 2.25 10.15
CA ASP A 137 11.36 3.49 10.53
C ASP A 137 11.76 4.30 9.29
N ILE A 138 11.42 5.60 9.30
CA ILE A 138 11.72 6.53 8.21
C ILE A 138 13.22 6.79 8.07
N ASP A 139 14.01 6.56 9.13
CA ASP A 139 15.46 6.68 9.07
C ASP A 139 16.10 5.62 8.19
N LEU A 140 15.46 4.45 8.02
CA LEU A 140 15.91 3.45 7.05
C LEU A 140 15.77 3.97 5.61
N PHE A 141 14.71 4.74 5.34
CA PHE A 141 14.57 5.43 4.07
C PHE A 141 15.62 6.54 3.91
N GLY A 142 15.89 7.31 4.97
CA GLY A 142 16.98 8.30 4.98
C GLY A 142 18.35 7.69 4.68
N ALA A 143 18.65 6.54 5.28
CA ALA A 143 19.87 5.78 5.00
C ALA A 143 19.94 5.29 3.55
N TYR A 144 18.83 4.78 3.01
CA TYR A 144 18.72 4.41 1.60
C TYR A 144 19.01 5.58 0.67
N LEU A 145 18.43 6.76 0.93
CA LEU A 145 18.69 7.96 0.13
C LEU A 145 20.15 8.42 0.22
N LYS A 146 20.76 8.32 1.40
CA LYS A 146 22.18 8.65 1.61
C LYS A 146 23.08 7.72 0.80
N ILE A 147 22.86 6.41 0.84
CA ILE A 147 23.64 5.41 0.09
C ILE A 147 23.53 5.67 -1.43
N ASN A 148 22.35 6.05 -1.90
CA ASN A 148 22.09 6.28 -3.32
C ASN A 148 22.39 7.72 -3.79
N ASN A 149 22.87 8.59 -2.91
CA ASN A 149 23.13 10.01 -3.19
C ASN A 149 21.91 10.75 -3.75
N THR A 150 20.71 10.44 -3.25
CA THR A 150 19.43 11.04 -3.65
C THR A 150 18.75 11.78 -2.49
N PRO A 151 19.34 12.89 -1.98
CA PRO A 151 18.80 13.59 -0.80
C PRO A 151 17.39 14.16 -1.02
N ALA A 152 17.04 14.48 -2.27
CA ALA A 152 15.68 14.80 -2.68
C ALA A 152 15.07 13.56 -3.36
N PRO A 153 14.22 12.78 -2.66
CA PRO A 153 13.68 11.54 -3.20
C PRO A 153 12.77 11.80 -4.39
N LYS A 154 12.94 11.01 -5.45
CA LYS A 154 12.01 10.94 -6.58
C LYS A 154 10.94 9.89 -6.30
N LYS A 155 9.91 9.85 -7.15
CA LYS A 155 8.84 8.84 -7.03
C LYS A 155 9.41 7.42 -7.14
N GLU A 156 10.37 7.24 -8.04
CA GLU A 156 11.04 5.97 -8.28
C GLU A 156 11.81 5.50 -7.04
N ASP A 157 12.45 6.42 -6.30
CA ASP A 157 13.17 6.09 -5.07
C ASP A 157 12.22 5.56 -3.99
N ILE A 158 11.05 6.18 -3.85
CA ILE A 158 10.02 5.77 -2.89
C ILE A 158 9.45 4.39 -3.26
N VAL A 159 9.10 4.18 -4.53
CA VAL A 159 8.56 2.89 -5.01
C VAL A 159 9.60 1.78 -4.87
N THR A 160 10.85 2.05 -5.22
CA THR A 160 11.93 1.07 -5.11
C THR A 160 12.20 0.70 -3.65
N PHE A 161 12.29 1.70 -2.78
CA PHE A 161 12.45 1.45 -1.35
C PHE A 161 11.28 0.67 -0.75
N ALA A 162 10.06 1.01 -1.14
CA ALA A 162 8.86 0.32 -0.69
C ALA A 162 8.83 -1.15 -1.15
N HIS A 163 9.23 -1.41 -2.41
CA HIS A 163 9.37 -2.77 -2.94
C HIS A 163 10.44 -3.57 -2.18
N LEU A 164 11.62 -2.99 -1.95
CA LEU A 164 12.72 -3.65 -1.23
C LEU A 164 12.39 -4.01 0.22
N ASN A 165 11.44 -3.31 0.84
CA ASN A 165 11.07 -3.48 2.24
C ASN A 165 9.64 -4.04 2.42
N ASP A 166 9.04 -4.61 1.37
CA ASP A 166 7.71 -5.23 1.43
C ASP A 166 6.62 -4.30 2.04
N LEU A 167 6.66 -3.02 1.68
CA LEU A 167 5.67 -2.03 2.11
C LEU A 167 4.45 -2.06 1.18
N GLY A 168 3.25 -2.14 1.75
CA GLY A 168 1.99 -2.05 0.99
C GLY A 168 1.40 -0.65 0.93
N SER A 169 1.70 0.21 1.92
CA SER A 169 1.15 1.57 1.95
C SER A 169 2.12 2.62 2.53
N ILE A 170 1.88 3.89 2.19
CA ILE A 170 2.70 5.02 2.63
C ILE A 170 1.78 6.10 3.21
N PHE A 171 2.07 6.52 4.43
CA PHE A 171 1.34 7.55 5.15
C PHE A 171 2.09 8.86 5.00
N LEU A 172 1.53 9.80 4.24
CA LEU A 172 2.13 11.09 3.97
C LEU A 172 1.32 12.20 4.62
N VAL A 173 1.95 13.01 5.47
CA VAL A 173 1.33 14.20 6.04
C VAL A 173 1.73 15.43 5.24
N GLU A 174 0.75 16.08 4.62
CA GLU A 174 0.92 17.29 3.84
C GLU A 174 -0.24 18.26 4.10
N ASN A 175 0.04 19.55 4.31
CA ASN A 175 -0.99 20.60 4.42
C ASN A 175 -2.14 20.28 5.39
N LYS A 176 -1.82 19.78 6.60
CA LYS A 176 -2.80 19.34 7.62
C LYS A 176 -3.74 18.21 7.16
N ASN A 177 -3.31 17.43 6.19
CA ASN A 177 -3.99 16.22 5.76
C ASN A 177 -3.05 15.03 5.88
N LEU A 178 -3.61 13.89 6.27
CA LEU A 178 -2.98 12.60 6.15
C LEU A 178 -3.44 11.94 4.86
N HIS A 179 -2.53 11.74 3.93
CA HIS A 179 -2.72 11.01 2.69
C HIS A 179 -2.21 9.58 2.88
N ILE A 180 -3.06 8.59 2.57
CA ILE A 180 -2.65 7.19 2.55
C ILE A 180 -2.50 6.79 1.08
N LEU A 181 -1.27 6.44 0.71
CA LEU A 181 -0.88 6.09 -0.65
C LEU A 181 -0.68 4.59 -0.76
N ASP A 182 -1.02 4.03 -1.91
CA ASP A 182 -0.60 2.69 -2.31
C ASP A 182 0.90 2.69 -2.61
N ALA A 183 1.66 1.75 -2.06
CA ALA A 183 3.12 1.73 -2.22
C ALA A 183 3.60 1.36 -3.64
N ILE A 184 2.77 0.63 -4.40
CA ILE A 184 3.13 0.13 -5.73
C ILE A 184 2.79 1.16 -6.80
N SER A 185 1.61 1.77 -6.73
CA SER A 185 1.10 2.72 -7.71
C SER A 185 1.30 4.19 -7.31
N LEU A 186 1.64 4.47 -6.05
CA LEU A 186 1.64 5.81 -5.43
C LEU A 186 0.31 6.56 -5.54
N THR A 187 -0.78 5.84 -5.75
CA THR A 187 -2.10 6.47 -5.85
C THR A 187 -2.65 6.79 -4.47
N LYS A 188 -3.28 7.96 -4.32
CA LYS A 188 -3.99 8.35 -3.09
C LYS A 188 -5.21 7.47 -2.90
N ILE A 189 -5.16 6.57 -1.93
CA ILE A 189 -6.29 5.72 -1.54
C ILE A 189 -7.27 6.53 -0.70
N GLU A 190 -6.73 7.30 0.25
CA GLU A 190 -7.51 8.03 1.21
C GLU A 190 -6.86 9.36 1.60
N THR A 191 -7.68 10.30 2.05
CA THR A 191 -7.23 11.59 2.57
C THR A 191 -8.09 11.95 3.77
N ILE A 192 -7.42 12.23 4.88
CA ILE A 192 -8.05 12.45 6.19
C ILE A 192 -7.58 13.81 6.71
N PRO A 193 -8.50 14.69 7.14
CA PRO A 193 -8.10 15.88 7.89
C PRO A 193 -7.26 15.49 9.10
N PHE A 194 -6.07 16.06 9.20
CA PHE A 194 -5.08 15.70 10.20
C PHE A 194 -4.42 16.96 10.77
N GLU A 195 -5.05 17.50 11.82
CA GLU A 195 -4.53 18.66 12.54
C GLU A 195 -3.60 18.22 13.67
N ILE A 196 -2.49 18.93 13.82
CA ILE A 196 -1.55 18.80 14.92
C ILE A 196 -1.29 20.20 15.46
N ASP A 197 -1.29 20.36 16.78
CA ASP A 197 -1.01 21.65 17.43
C ASP A 197 0.47 22.08 17.33
N ASP A 198 1.22 21.50 16.41
CA ASP A 198 2.64 21.71 16.19
C ASP A 198 2.86 21.98 14.70
N ASN A 199 3.09 23.27 14.39
CA ASN A 199 3.34 23.76 13.04
C ASN A 199 4.83 23.73 12.67
N THR A 200 5.68 23.13 13.52
CA THR A 200 7.10 22.99 13.18
C THR A 200 7.26 21.94 12.09
N THR A 201 7.98 22.32 11.05
CA THR A 201 8.40 21.42 9.98
C THR A 201 9.90 21.21 10.13
N ILE A 202 10.26 20.00 10.53
CA ILE A 202 11.64 19.52 10.53
C ILE A 202 11.79 18.49 9.41
N SER A 203 13.04 18.13 9.10
CA SER A 203 13.30 16.99 8.22
C SER A 203 12.54 15.76 8.73
N PRO A 204 11.96 14.93 7.84
CA PRO A 204 11.20 13.74 8.27
C PRO A 204 12.08 12.68 8.94
N PHE A 205 13.41 12.78 8.81
CA PHE A 205 14.38 11.87 9.41
C PHE A 205 14.68 12.26 10.87
N GLN A 206 14.68 11.27 11.75
CA GLN A 206 14.86 11.39 13.20
C GLN A 206 16.32 11.27 13.63
N THR A 207 17.19 10.81 12.74
CA THR A 207 18.61 10.64 13.03
C THR A 207 19.32 12.00 13.08
N ASN A 208 19.82 12.37 14.26
CA ASN A 208 20.63 13.57 14.54
C ASN A 208 22.11 13.38 14.14
N VAL A 209 22.39 12.82 12.96
CA VAL A 209 23.78 12.73 12.49
C VAL A 209 24.11 14.03 11.79
N GLU A 210 24.85 14.90 12.48
CA GLU A 210 25.56 16.02 11.89
C GLU A 210 26.74 15.48 11.06
N ASP A 211 27.02 16.10 9.91
CA ASP A 211 28.15 15.76 9.03
C ASP A 211 29.52 15.97 9.70
#